data_AF-A0A4S2FB06-F1
#
_entry.id   AF-A0A4S2FB06-F1
#
_cell.length_a   1.000
_cell.length_b   1.000
_cell.length_c   1.000
_cell.angle_alpha   90.00
_cell.angle_beta   90.00
_cell.angle_gamma   90.00
#
_symmetry.space_group_name_H-M   'P 1'
#
loop_
_entity.id
_entity.type
_entity.pdbx_description
1 polymer ?
#
loop_
_entity_poly.entity_id
_entity_poly.type
_entity_poly.pdbx_seq_one_letter_code
_entity_poly.pdbx_strand_id
1 'polypeptide(L)'
;MANSIDPYYFSLCRIEQEAEHEISFLSSSSLKLDVLTQAMSYDRISDNDYLKLLQMNFYKYDKMDRKKAKRYCLIKMQMLVDAKKHPYKRGRFKEVNFNNPLRGDFHSFSERRSSLLQGIEAAKIKRFLWFDVALYVLLLSLFVYGLHFSIFGSVLLSLMFFASLYAYFYFRVLDEQVADELERDLDLLDPLMQELEVSRKNSAAVHLFGKTKKGPESSNL
;
A
#
# COMPACT_ATOMS: atom_id res chain seq x y z
N MET A 1 -26.07 -17.20 -11.99
CA MET A 1 -25.68 -15.78 -11.83
C MET A 1 -24.31 -15.77 -11.16
N ALA A 2 -23.24 -15.70 -11.96
CA ALA A 2 -21.87 -15.74 -11.48
C ALA A 2 -21.48 -14.33 -11.00
N ASN A 3 -21.67 -14.06 -9.71
CA ASN A 3 -20.93 -12.98 -9.08
C ASN A 3 -19.46 -13.39 -9.14
N SER A 4 -18.66 -12.71 -9.96
CA SER A 4 -17.22 -12.92 -10.04
C SER A 4 -16.59 -12.46 -8.73
N ILE A 5 -16.55 -13.36 -7.74
CA ILE A 5 -16.08 -13.06 -6.39
C ILE A 5 -14.60 -12.66 -6.41
N ASP A 6 -13.78 -13.20 -7.32
CA ASP A 6 -12.41 -12.74 -7.57
C ASP A 6 -12.03 -13.12 -9.02
N PRO A 7 -11.83 -12.16 -9.96
CA PRO A 7 -11.63 -12.47 -11.38
C PRO A 7 -10.35 -13.25 -11.69
N TYR A 8 -9.30 -13.09 -10.88
CA TYR A 8 -7.98 -13.63 -11.20
C TYR A 8 -7.42 -14.62 -10.17
N TYR A 9 -7.99 -14.69 -8.98
CA TYR A 9 -7.50 -15.47 -7.85
C TYR A 9 -7.29 -16.95 -8.17
N PHE A 10 -8.29 -17.58 -8.80
CA PHE A 10 -8.20 -19.01 -9.14
C PHE A 10 -7.14 -19.29 -10.20
N SER A 11 -6.97 -18.38 -11.16
CA SER A 11 -5.90 -18.46 -12.17
C SER A 11 -4.53 -18.36 -11.53
N LEU A 12 -4.35 -17.45 -10.55
CA LEU A 12 -3.12 -17.33 -9.77
C LEU A 12 -2.82 -18.59 -8.94
N CYS A 13 -3.81 -19.13 -8.21
CA CYS A 13 -3.63 -20.37 -7.45
C CYS A 13 -3.24 -21.55 -8.34
N ARG A 14 -3.81 -21.64 -9.55
CA ARG A 14 -3.46 -22.69 -10.49
C ARG A 14 -2.01 -22.56 -10.97
N ILE A 15 -1.55 -21.35 -11.26
CA ILE A 15 -0.15 -21.11 -11.63
C ILE A 15 0.78 -21.45 -10.47
N GLU A 16 0.41 -21.12 -9.23
CA GLU A 16 1.20 -21.49 -8.05
C GLU A 16 1.30 -23.01 -7.89
N GLN A 17 0.19 -23.75 -8.02
CA GLN A 17 0.19 -25.22 -7.94
C GLN A 17 1.01 -25.86 -9.06
N GLU A 18 0.92 -25.35 -10.30
CA GLU A 18 1.76 -25.80 -11.41
C GLU A 18 3.26 -25.52 -11.12
N ALA A 19 3.56 -24.39 -10.49
CA ALA A 19 4.92 -23.97 -10.15
C ALA A 19 5.55 -24.73 -8.96
N GLU A 20 4.74 -25.32 -8.08
CA GLU A 20 5.21 -26.22 -7.01
C GLU A 20 5.63 -27.60 -7.55
N HIS A 21 5.03 -28.04 -8.65
CA HIS A 21 5.34 -29.32 -9.29
C HIS A 21 6.44 -29.22 -10.36
N GLU A 22 6.76 -28.02 -10.86
CA GLU A 22 7.88 -27.79 -11.78
C GLU A 22 9.21 -27.62 -11.02
N ILE A 23 10.18 -28.52 -11.25
CA ILE A 23 11.53 -28.48 -10.67
C ILE A 23 12.29 -27.18 -11.03
N SER A 24 11.87 -26.50 -12.11
CA SER A 24 12.36 -25.19 -12.53
C SER A 24 11.20 -24.21 -12.62
N PHE A 25 11.09 -23.33 -11.61
CA PHE A 25 10.10 -22.24 -11.53
C PHE A 25 10.20 -21.21 -12.68
N LEU A 26 11.22 -21.30 -13.54
CA LEU A 26 11.72 -20.18 -14.32
C LEU A 26 11.25 -20.08 -15.78
N SER A 27 10.63 -21.10 -16.40
CA SER A 27 10.30 -21.00 -17.85
C SER A 27 8.81 -20.86 -18.16
N SER A 28 7.96 -21.80 -17.75
CA SER A 28 6.53 -21.82 -18.12
C SER A 28 5.66 -21.05 -17.14
N SER A 29 5.86 -21.27 -15.85
CA SER A 29 5.06 -20.67 -14.79
C SER A 29 5.31 -19.17 -14.61
N SER A 30 6.56 -18.72 -14.77
CA SER A 30 6.94 -17.30 -14.76
C SER A 30 6.26 -16.52 -15.89
N LEU A 31 6.23 -17.08 -17.10
CA LEU A 31 5.62 -16.45 -18.27
C LEU A 31 4.09 -16.36 -18.13
N LYS A 32 3.44 -17.39 -17.60
CA LYS A 32 2.00 -17.35 -17.27
C LYS A 32 1.68 -16.28 -16.22
N LEU A 33 2.53 -16.14 -15.20
CA LEU A 33 2.39 -15.10 -14.18
C LEU A 33 2.56 -13.70 -14.79
N ASP A 34 3.54 -13.53 -15.68
CA ASP A 34 3.82 -12.28 -16.36
C ASP A 34 2.65 -11.83 -17.26
N VAL A 35 2.07 -12.75 -18.05
CA VAL A 35 0.87 -12.50 -18.87
C VAL A 35 -0.32 -12.09 -17.99
N LEU A 36 -0.53 -12.78 -16.87
CA LEU A 36 -1.63 -12.48 -15.96
C LEU A 36 -1.41 -11.14 -15.24
N THR A 37 -0.17 -10.81 -14.89
CA THR A 37 0.21 -9.51 -14.30
C THR A 37 -0.11 -8.38 -15.29
N GLN A 38 0.18 -8.58 -16.57
CA GLN A 38 -0.14 -7.62 -17.62
C GLN A 38 -1.66 -7.49 -17.82
N ALA A 39 -2.43 -8.58 -17.77
CA ALA A 39 -3.90 -8.48 -17.83
C ALA A 39 -4.46 -7.69 -16.62
N MET A 40 -3.90 -7.93 -15.42
CA MET A 40 -4.29 -7.21 -14.21
C MET A 40 -3.87 -5.75 -14.19
N SER A 41 -2.93 -5.27 -15.00
CA SER A 41 -2.52 -3.86 -14.94
C SER A 41 -3.59 -2.92 -15.50
N TYR A 42 -4.47 -3.40 -16.37
CA TYR A 42 -5.51 -2.60 -17.03
C TYR A 42 -6.92 -2.82 -16.44
N ASP A 43 -7.09 -3.83 -15.58
CA ASP A 43 -8.38 -4.21 -15.01
C ASP A 43 -8.53 -3.85 -13.53
N ARG A 44 -9.79 -3.65 -13.11
CA ARG A 44 -10.15 -3.58 -11.69
C ARG A 44 -10.04 -4.96 -11.07
N ILE A 45 -9.17 -5.10 -10.07
CA ILE A 45 -8.91 -6.38 -9.39
C ILE A 45 -9.52 -6.38 -7.99
N SER A 46 -9.80 -7.58 -7.49
CA SER A 46 -10.15 -7.79 -6.09
C SER A 46 -8.93 -7.59 -5.19
N ASP A 47 -9.15 -7.24 -3.93
CA ASP A 47 -8.06 -7.19 -2.94
C ASP A 47 -7.39 -8.57 -2.75
N ASN A 48 -8.15 -9.65 -2.82
CA ASN A 48 -7.60 -11.02 -2.77
C ASN A 48 -6.74 -11.34 -4.00
N ASP A 49 -7.13 -10.90 -5.21
CA ASP A 49 -6.31 -11.07 -6.43
C ASP A 49 -4.95 -10.39 -6.26
N TYR A 50 -4.98 -9.17 -5.72
CA TYR A 50 -3.79 -8.37 -5.54
C TYR A 50 -2.86 -8.95 -4.46
N LEU A 51 -3.41 -9.43 -3.34
CA LEU A 51 -2.63 -10.11 -2.30
C LEU A 51 -1.96 -11.36 -2.86
N LYS A 52 -2.69 -12.14 -3.65
CA LYS A 52 -2.15 -13.37 -4.25
C LYS A 52 -1.04 -13.06 -5.25
N LEU A 53 -1.22 -12.03 -6.09
CA LEU A 53 -0.18 -11.57 -7.01
C LEU A 53 1.08 -11.12 -6.28
N LEU A 54 0.93 -10.33 -5.21
CA LEU A 54 2.07 -9.92 -4.38
C LEU A 54 2.76 -11.12 -3.73
N GLN A 55 2.01 -12.16 -3.36
CA GLN A 55 2.54 -13.37 -2.70
C GLN A 55 3.39 -14.18 -3.67
N MET A 56 2.91 -14.36 -4.89
CA MET A 56 3.69 -15.06 -5.93
C MET A 56 4.96 -14.30 -6.27
N ASN A 57 4.89 -12.96 -6.40
CA ASN A 57 6.06 -12.13 -6.64
C ASN A 57 7.04 -12.14 -5.45
N PHE A 58 6.54 -12.23 -4.21
CA PHE A 58 7.39 -12.41 -3.03
C PHE A 58 8.21 -13.70 -3.12
N TYR A 59 7.60 -14.83 -3.46
CA TYR A 59 8.32 -16.10 -3.63
C TYR A 59 9.28 -16.07 -4.82
N LYS A 60 8.90 -15.41 -5.92
CA LYS A 60 9.80 -15.17 -7.07
C LYS A 60 11.04 -14.40 -6.63
N TYR A 61 10.89 -13.29 -5.90
CA TYR A 61 12.02 -12.49 -5.43
C TYR A 61 12.85 -13.16 -4.33
N ASP A 62 12.24 -14.02 -3.53
CA ASP A 62 12.95 -14.84 -2.54
C ASP A 62 13.90 -15.83 -3.23
N LYS A 63 13.43 -16.52 -4.29
CA LYS A 63 14.27 -17.41 -5.11
C LYS A 63 15.40 -16.67 -5.84
N MET A 64 15.20 -15.39 -6.17
CA MET A 64 16.19 -14.53 -6.83
C MET A 64 17.11 -13.76 -5.86
N ASP A 65 17.00 -14.01 -4.54
CA ASP A 65 17.69 -13.27 -3.46
C ASP A 65 17.59 -11.72 -3.56
N ARG A 66 16.47 -11.22 -4.11
CA ARG A 66 16.21 -9.78 -4.25
C ARG A 66 15.56 -9.21 -2.99
N LYS A 67 16.39 -8.94 -1.97
CA LYS A 67 15.93 -8.49 -0.63
C LYS A 67 15.03 -7.25 -0.65
N LYS A 68 15.31 -6.26 -1.48
CA LYS A 68 14.52 -5.00 -1.56
C LYS A 68 13.15 -5.22 -2.23
N ALA A 69 13.09 -5.96 -3.34
CA ALA A 69 11.83 -6.30 -4.00
C ALA A 69 10.95 -7.21 -3.13
N LYS A 70 11.56 -8.16 -2.41
CA LYS A 70 10.88 -8.96 -1.38
C LYS A 70 10.25 -8.10 -0.29
N ARG A 71 11.01 -7.12 0.23
CA ARG A 71 10.52 -6.14 1.23
C ARG A 71 9.33 -5.36 0.67
N TYR A 72 9.40 -4.92 -0.59
CA TYR A 72 8.32 -4.20 -1.24
C TYR A 72 7.02 -4.98 -1.20
N CYS A 73 7.03 -6.22 -1.71
CA CYS A 73 5.83 -7.06 -1.76
C CYS A 73 5.20 -7.25 -0.39
N LEU A 74 6.03 -7.52 0.63
CA LEU A 74 5.57 -7.78 1.99
C LEU A 74 4.97 -6.53 2.66
N ILE A 75 5.60 -5.36 2.52
CA ILE A 75 5.03 -4.10 3.05
C ILE A 75 3.72 -3.77 2.32
N LYS A 76 3.69 -3.92 0.99
CA LYS A 76 2.51 -3.62 0.17
C LYS A 76 1.30 -4.48 0.54
N MET A 77 1.51 -5.78 0.79
CA MET A 77 0.46 -6.68 1.30
C MET A 77 -0.12 -6.15 2.61
N GLN A 78 0.72 -5.72 3.54
CA GLN A 78 0.26 -5.22 4.84
C GLN A 78 -0.49 -3.91 4.73
N MET A 79 -0.03 -3.00 3.87
CA MET A 79 -0.78 -1.77 3.57
C MET A 79 -2.17 -2.06 2.98
N LEU A 80 -2.28 -3.11 2.16
CA LEU A 80 -3.57 -3.50 1.59
C LEU A 80 -4.51 -4.11 2.64
N VAL A 81 -4.00 -4.98 3.50
CA VAL A 81 -4.78 -5.54 4.61
C VAL A 81 -5.19 -4.45 5.61
N ASP A 82 -4.31 -3.51 5.91
CA ASP A 82 -4.61 -2.33 6.73
C ASP A 82 -5.69 -1.46 6.07
N ALA A 83 -5.66 -1.28 4.75
CA ALA A 83 -6.69 -0.55 4.01
C ALA A 83 -8.05 -1.25 4.00
N LYS A 84 -8.07 -2.58 4.08
CA LYS A 84 -9.33 -3.31 4.25
C LYS A 84 -9.96 -3.03 5.61
N LYS A 85 -9.15 -3.06 6.68
CA LYS A 85 -9.59 -2.77 8.07
C LYS A 85 -9.98 -1.30 8.27
N HIS A 86 -9.25 -0.38 7.64
CA HIS A 86 -9.39 1.05 7.85
C HIS A 86 -9.82 1.78 6.57
N PRO A 87 -11.09 2.20 6.45
CA PRO A 87 -11.65 2.75 5.21
C PRO A 87 -10.94 4.03 4.75
N TYR A 88 -10.41 4.84 5.67
CA TYR A 88 -9.68 6.06 5.33
C TYR A 88 -8.36 5.80 4.56
N LYS A 89 -7.79 4.59 4.66
CA LYS A 89 -6.58 4.20 3.93
C LYS A 89 -6.84 3.69 2.51
N ARG A 90 -8.11 3.36 2.17
CA ARG A 90 -8.50 2.82 0.84
C ARG A 90 -8.24 3.78 -0.31
N GLY A 91 -8.16 5.09 -0.05
CA GLY A 91 -7.86 6.10 -1.07
C GLY A 91 -6.54 5.88 -1.82
N ARG A 92 -5.63 5.07 -1.27
CA ARG A 92 -4.35 4.68 -1.88
C ARG A 92 -4.46 3.56 -2.91
N PHE A 93 -5.59 2.87 -2.96
CA PHE A 93 -5.83 1.70 -3.80
C PHE A 93 -7.11 1.87 -4.64
N LYS A 94 -7.15 2.92 -5.49
CA LYS A 94 -8.38 3.34 -6.19
C LYS A 94 -8.96 2.31 -7.16
N GLU A 95 -8.16 1.37 -7.63
CA GLU A 95 -8.57 0.30 -8.58
C GLU A 95 -8.66 -1.08 -7.95
N VAL A 96 -8.64 -1.14 -6.61
CA VAL A 96 -8.81 -2.39 -5.88
C VAL A 96 -10.20 -2.43 -5.26
N ASN A 97 -10.92 -3.50 -5.52
CA ASN A 97 -12.23 -3.74 -4.95
C ASN A 97 -12.09 -4.44 -3.59
N PHE A 98 -12.52 -3.74 -2.52
CA PHE A 98 -12.49 -4.23 -1.14
C PHE A 98 -13.81 -4.86 -0.67
N ASN A 99 -14.78 -5.09 -1.57
CA ASN A 99 -16.11 -5.59 -1.20
C ASN A 99 -16.12 -7.07 -0.80
N ASN A 100 -15.08 -7.82 -1.17
CA ASN A 100 -14.99 -9.24 -0.90
C ASN A 100 -14.46 -9.50 0.51
N PRO A 101 -14.88 -10.57 1.20
CA PRO A 101 -14.25 -11.00 2.45
C PRO A 101 -12.79 -11.39 2.19
N LEU A 102 -11.91 -11.18 3.18
CA LEU A 102 -10.51 -11.60 3.08
C LEU A 102 -10.48 -13.13 3.13
N ARG A 103 -9.77 -13.76 2.20
CA ARG A 103 -9.62 -15.22 2.24
C ARG A 103 -8.77 -15.66 3.44
N GLY A 104 -9.09 -16.85 3.96
CA GLY A 104 -8.45 -17.47 5.14
C GLY A 104 -6.92 -17.45 5.08
N ASP A 105 -6.36 -17.71 3.90
CA ASP A 105 -4.92 -17.76 3.63
C ASP A 105 -4.18 -16.46 4.01
N PHE A 106 -4.88 -15.32 3.98
CA PHE A 106 -4.31 -14.00 4.27
C PHE A 106 -4.56 -13.50 5.70
N HIS A 107 -5.28 -14.26 6.54
CA HIS A 107 -5.52 -13.87 7.94
C HIS A 107 -4.22 -13.79 8.75
N SER A 108 -3.23 -14.62 8.44
CA SER A 108 -1.91 -14.58 9.08
C SER A 108 -1.21 -13.22 8.90
N PHE A 109 -1.35 -12.60 7.72
CA PHE A 109 -0.84 -11.26 7.42
C PHE A 109 -1.67 -10.15 8.06
N SER A 110 -2.94 -10.42 8.37
CA SER A 110 -3.84 -9.51 9.10
C SER A 110 -3.54 -9.51 10.59
N GLU A 111 -3.23 -10.65 11.18
CA GLU A 111 -2.97 -10.78 12.61
C GLU A 111 -1.55 -10.35 12.97
N ARG A 112 -0.58 -10.64 12.10
CA ARG A 112 0.83 -10.37 12.37
C ARG A 112 1.37 -9.26 11.46
N ARG A 113 1.51 -8.06 12.03
CA ARG A 113 2.29 -6.98 11.41
C ARG A 113 3.74 -7.41 11.26
N SER A 114 4.38 -7.08 10.13
CA SER A 114 5.72 -7.58 9.85
C SER A 114 6.70 -6.86 10.74
N SER A 115 7.71 -7.58 11.24
CA SER A 115 8.81 -6.97 11.97
C SER A 115 9.53 -5.89 11.15
N LEU A 116 9.53 -6.03 9.82
CA LEU A 116 10.07 -5.03 8.90
C LEU A 116 9.27 -3.73 8.92
N LEU A 117 7.94 -3.80 8.83
CA LEU A 117 7.09 -2.61 8.89
C LEU A 117 7.18 -1.94 10.26
N GLN A 118 7.12 -2.73 11.34
CA GLN A 118 7.30 -2.21 12.71
C GLN A 118 8.65 -1.52 12.90
N GLY A 119 9.73 -2.07 12.33
CA GLY A 119 11.05 -1.47 12.39
C GLY A 119 11.13 -0.11 11.67
N ILE A 120 10.54 -0.01 10.48
CA ILE A 120 10.47 1.25 9.73
C ILE A 120 9.64 2.29 10.49
N GLU A 121 8.45 1.91 10.96
CA GLU A 121 7.58 2.81 11.73
C GLU A 121 8.26 3.30 13.00
N ALA A 122 8.87 2.40 13.78
CA ALA A 122 9.58 2.75 15.00
C ALA A 122 10.75 3.71 14.73
N ALA A 123 11.50 3.50 13.64
CA ALA A 123 12.59 4.38 13.27
C ALA A 123 12.10 5.79 12.89
N LYS A 124 10.99 5.89 12.17
CA LYS A 124 10.39 7.19 11.77
C LYS A 124 9.76 7.90 12.96
N ILE A 125 8.99 7.18 13.78
CA ILE A 125 8.39 7.71 15.01
C ILE A 125 9.48 8.22 15.94
N LYS A 126 10.55 7.46 16.15
CA LYS A 126 11.67 7.90 17.01
C LYS A 126 12.30 9.19 16.52
N ARG A 127 12.56 9.32 15.21
CA ARG A 127 13.12 10.56 14.64
C ARG A 127 12.16 11.74 14.78
N PHE A 128 10.88 11.52 14.53
CA PHE A 128 9.85 12.55 14.71
C PHE A 128 9.76 13.00 16.16
N LEU A 129 9.74 12.06 17.11
CA LEU A 129 9.64 12.35 18.54
C LEU A 129 10.79 13.23 19.04
N TRP A 130 12.01 13.03 18.53
CA TRP A 130 13.14 13.90 18.83
C TRP A 130 12.92 15.33 18.35
N PHE A 131 12.42 15.50 17.13
CA PHE A 131 12.10 16.83 16.59
C PHE A 131 10.95 17.49 17.34
N ASP A 132 9.91 16.72 17.66
CA ASP A 132 8.71 17.19 18.35
C ASP A 132 9.03 17.62 19.79
N VAL A 133 9.89 16.88 20.50
CA VAL A 133 10.38 17.27 21.83
C VAL A 133 11.21 18.55 21.75
N ALA A 134 12.08 18.69 20.75
CA ALA A 134 12.85 19.93 20.56
C ALA A 134 11.92 21.13 20.29
N LEU A 135 10.92 20.95 19.43
CA LEU A 135 9.91 21.97 19.14
C LEU A 135 9.10 22.32 20.39
N TYR A 136 8.70 21.34 21.19
CA TYR A 136 7.97 21.53 22.45
C TYR A 136 8.75 22.41 23.43
N VAL A 137 10.05 22.17 23.62
CA VAL A 137 10.89 22.97 24.52
C VAL A 137 11.01 24.42 24.03
N LEU A 138 11.14 24.62 22.72
CA LEU A 138 11.18 25.95 22.10
C LEU A 138 9.86 26.71 22.27
N LEU A 139 8.72 26.05 22.01
CA LEU A 139 7.38 26.61 22.16
C LEU A 139 7.06 26.96 23.61
N LEU A 140 7.43 26.08 24.55
CA LEU A 140 7.25 26.33 25.97
C LEU A 140 8.06 27.55 26.42
N SER A 141 9.31 27.66 25.98
CA SER A 141 10.17 28.80 26.27
C SER A 141 9.60 30.10 25.70
N LEU A 142 9.06 30.06 24.48
CA LEU A 142 8.39 31.21 23.85
C LEU A 142 7.15 31.65 24.64
N PHE A 143 6.30 30.72 25.09
CA PHE A 143 5.09 31.07 25.85
C PHE A 143 5.40 31.66 27.23
N VAL A 144 6.38 31.09 27.94
CA VAL A 144 6.73 31.53 29.30
C VAL A 144 7.50 32.84 29.28
N TYR A 145 8.54 32.95 28.45
CA TYR A 145 9.44 34.11 28.45
C TYR A 145 9.04 35.19 27.44
N GLY A 146 8.49 34.82 26.28
CA GLY A 146 8.13 35.76 25.23
C GLY A 146 6.75 36.39 25.41
N LEU A 147 5.75 35.56 25.76
CA LEU A 147 4.35 36.00 25.88
C LEU A 147 3.89 36.20 27.33
N HIS A 148 4.75 35.88 28.31
CA HIS A 148 4.46 36.00 29.75
C HIS A 148 3.13 35.36 30.18
N PHE A 149 2.75 34.25 29.55
CA PHE A 149 1.58 33.47 29.97
C PHE A 149 1.82 32.83 31.34
N SER A 150 0.73 32.54 32.07
CA SER A 150 0.80 31.70 33.27
C SER A 150 1.42 30.35 32.92
N ILE A 151 2.38 29.90 33.74
CA ILE A 151 3.13 28.64 33.54
C ILE A 151 2.18 27.44 33.36
N PHE A 152 1.09 27.41 34.12
CA PHE A 152 0.10 26.34 34.00
C PHE A 152 -0.59 26.36 32.63
N GLY A 153 -0.97 27.56 32.16
CA GLY A 153 -1.60 27.74 30.85
C GLY A 153 -0.67 27.40 29.70
N SER A 154 0.60 27.80 29.78
CA SER A 154 1.60 27.50 28.73
C SER A 154 1.89 26.01 28.62
N VAL A 155 1.97 25.30 29.75
CA VAL A 155 2.16 23.83 29.74
C VAL A 155 0.95 23.14 29.13
N LEU A 156 -0.28 23.50 29.54
CA LEU A 156 -1.50 22.89 29.02
C LEU A 156 -1.64 23.10 27.50
N LEU A 157 -1.41 24.33 27.04
CA LEU A 157 -1.48 24.68 25.62
C LEU A 157 -0.41 23.95 24.80
N SER A 158 0.81 23.87 25.31
CA SER A 158 1.92 23.17 24.65
C SER A 158 1.67 21.67 24.56
N LEU A 159 1.10 21.05 25.61
CA LEU A 159 0.72 19.64 25.59
C LEU A 159 -0.40 19.35 24.58
N MET A 160 -1.41 20.22 24.50
CA MET A 160 -2.47 20.09 23.50
C MET A 160 -1.91 20.18 22.08
N PHE A 161 -1.00 21.12 21.83
CA PHE A 161 -0.33 21.27 20.53
C PHE A 161 0.51 20.05 20.19
N PHE A 162 1.31 19.55 21.13
CA PHE A 162 2.12 18.33 20.98
C PHE A 162 1.25 17.10 20.68
N ALA A 163 0.18 16.87 21.46
CA ALA A 163 -0.73 15.75 21.24
C ALA A 163 -1.41 15.83 19.86
N SER A 164 -1.78 17.03 19.43
CA SER A 164 -2.38 17.27 18.10
C SER A 164 -1.39 16.99 16.98
N LEU A 165 -0.16 17.48 17.08
CA LEU A 165 0.91 17.22 16.11
C LEU A 165 1.26 15.73 16.03
N TYR A 166 1.38 15.07 17.18
CA TYR A 166 1.67 13.64 17.23
C TYR A 166 0.56 12.81 16.59
N ALA A 167 -0.71 13.11 16.89
CA ALA A 167 -1.85 12.45 16.26
C ALA A 167 -1.89 12.68 14.74
N TYR A 168 -1.66 13.92 14.30
CA TYR A 168 -1.57 14.25 12.87
C TYR A 168 -0.44 13.48 12.18
N PHE A 169 0.74 13.43 12.81
CA PHE A 169 1.88 12.67 12.31
C PHE A 169 1.56 11.18 12.19
N TYR A 170 1.00 10.58 13.24
CA TYR A 170 0.69 9.16 13.29
C TYR A 170 -0.33 8.73 12.23
N PHE A 171 -1.43 9.48 12.07
CA PHE A 171 -2.51 9.10 11.16
C PHE A 171 -2.26 9.45 9.69
N ARG A 172 -1.46 10.47 9.40
CA ARG A 172 -1.31 10.99 8.03
C ARG A 172 0.11 10.87 7.51
N VAL A 173 1.08 11.41 8.26
CA VAL A 173 2.46 11.57 7.79
C VAL A 173 3.23 10.25 7.84
N LEU A 174 3.02 9.43 8.87
CA LEU A 174 3.73 8.16 9.02
C LEU A 174 3.43 7.22 7.85
N ASP A 175 2.15 7.04 7.52
CA ASP A 175 1.72 6.21 6.38
C ASP A 175 2.28 6.77 5.06
N GLU A 176 2.37 8.09 4.89
CA GLU A 176 2.93 8.75 3.70
C GLU A 176 4.45 8.51 3.59
N GLN A 177 5.19 8.66 4.68
CA GLN A 177 6.63 8.37 4.71
C GLN A 177 6.96 6.90 4.43
N VAL A 178 6.11 5.97 4.87
CA VAL A 178 6.23 4.54 4.55
C VAL A 178 5.97 4.32 3.06
N ALA A 179 4.98 5.00 2.48
CA ALA A 179 4.71 4.92 1.04
C ALA A 179 5.85 5.50 0.19
N ASP A 180 6.45 6.63 0.59
CA ASP A 180 7.59 7.23 -0.10
C ASP A 180 8.85 6.34 -0.05
N GLU A 181 9.03 5.62 1.06
CA GLU A 181 10.11 4.64 1.18
C GLU A 181 9.87 3.42 0.30
N LEU A 182 8.61 3.00 0.18
CA LEU A 182 8.19 1.93 -0.72
C LEU A 182 8.31 2.34 -2.20
N GLU A 183 8.04 3.60 -2.52
CA GLU A 183 8.18 4.16 -3.87
C GLU A 183 9.65 4.19 -4.33
N ARG A 184 10.59 4.43 -3.41
CA ARG A 184 12.02 4.30 -3.71
C ARG A 184 12.44 2.87 -4.02
N ASP A 185 11.70 1.87 -3.53
CA ASP A 185 11.94 0.48 -3.87
C ASP A 185 11.24 0.08 -5.19
N LEU A 186 10.35 0.91 -5.74
CA LEU A 186 9.55 0.61 -6.95
C LEU A 186 10.42 0.36 -8.19
N ASP A 187 11.47 1.16 -8.37
CA ASP A 187 12.38 1.06 -9.52
C ASP A 187 13.23 -0.21 -9.51
N LEU A 188 13.18 -0.99 -8.42
CA LEU A 188 13.91 -2.24 -8.25
C LEU A 188 13.05 -3.48 -8.55
N LEU A 189 11.76 -3.29 -8.85
CA LEU A 189 10.87 -4.37 -9.25
C LEU A 189 11.08 -4.74 -10.71
N ASP A 190 10.54 -5.89 -11.09
CA ASP A 190 10.51 -6.28 -12.50
C ASP A 190 9.65 -5.30 -13.31
N PRO A 191 9.98 -5.06 -14.60
CA PRO A 191 9.27 -4.07 -15.43
C PRO A 191 7.75 -4.24 -15.45
N LEU A 192 7.25 -5.49 -15.45
CA LEU A 192 5.81 -5.79 -15.44
C LEU A 192 5.13 -5.42 -14.12
N MET A 193 5.81 -5.63 -13.00
CA MET A 193 5.27 -5.25 -11.69
C MET A 193 5.33 -3.73 -11.51
N GLN A 194 6.36 -3.09 -12.06
CA GLN A 194 6.44 -1.62 -12.14
C GLN A 194 5.32 -1.05 -13.01
N GLU A 195 5.06 -1.63 -14.19
CA GLU A 195 3.96 -1.24 -15.08
C GLU A 195 2.60 -1.37 -14.38
N LEU A 196 2.37 -2.48 -13.66
CA LEU A 196 1.15 -2.68 -12.88
C LEU A 196 0.96 -1.62 -11.80
N GLU A 197 2.01 -1.29 -11.04
CA GLU A 197 1.95 -0.26 -9.99
C GLU A 197 1.76 1.15 -10.57
N VAL A 198 2.44 1.47 -11.68
CA VAL A 198 2.33 2.77 -12.36
C VAL A 198 0.96 2.93 -13.01
N SER A 199 0.44 1.90 -13.68
CA SER A 199 -0.91 1.90 -14.24
C SER A 199 -1.94 2.21 -13.15
N ARG A 200 -1.84 1.52 -12.01
CA ARG A 200 -2.75 1.69 -10.87
C ARG A 200 -2.66 3.06 -10.20
N LYS A 201 -1.48 3.69 -10.22
CA LYS A 201 -1.30 5.08 -9.78
C LYS A 201 -1.91 6.06 -10.79
N ASN A 202 -1.67 5.85 -12.09
CA ASN A 202 -2.06 6.78 -13.15
C ASN A 202 -3.54 6.71 -13.52
N SER A 203 -4.23 5.59 -13.31
CA SER A 203 -5.68 5.51 -13.44
C SER A 203 -6.42 6.41 -12.44
N ALA A 204 -5.75 6.86 -11.36
CA ALA A 204 -6.24 7.92 -10.50
C ALA A 204 -6.34 9.29 -11.22
N ALA A 205 -5.54 9.51 -12.28
CA ALA A 205 -5.51 10.70 -13.10
C ALA A 205 -6.31 10.54 -14.41
N VAL A 206 -6.33 9.35 -15.02
CA VAL A 206 -7.03 9.10 -16.30
C VAL A 206 -8.57 9.17 -16.16
N HIS A 207 -9.11 8.90 -14.96
CA HIS A 207 -10.54 9.04 -14.70
C HIS A 207 -11.07 10.50 -14.69
N LEU A 208 -10.19 11.52 -14.77
CA LEU A 208 -10.59 12.92 -15.00
C LEU A 208 -10.80 13.25 -16.49
N PHE A 209 -10.27 12.44 -17.42
CA PHE A 209 -10.33 12.70 -18.87
C PHE A 209 -11.08 11.62 -19.67
N GLY A 210 -11.51 10.53 -19.03
CA GLY A 210 -12.23 9.41 -19.66
C GLY A 210 -13.76 9.55 -19.76
N LYS A 211 -14.31 10.77 -19.82
CA LYS A 211 -15.74 10.99 -20.12
C LYS A 211 -15.90 11.93 -21.31
N THR A 212 -15.63 11.44 -22.53
CA THR A 212 -16.37 11.84 -23.74
C THR A 212 -15.91 11.00 -24.93
N LYS A 213 -16.64 9.93 -25.21
CA LYS A 213 -16.93 9.50 -26.58
C LYS A 213 -18.32 8.89 -26.59
N LYS A 214 -19.34 9.76 -26.65
CA LYS A 214 -20.61 9.36 -27.27
C LYS A 214 -20.28 9.15 -28.75
N GLY A 215 -20.30 7.90 -29.20
CA GLY A 215 -20.31 7.59 -30.62
C GLY A 215 -21.60 8.14 -31.27
N PRO A 216 -21.56 8.45 -32.57
CA PRO A 216 -22.70 9.04 -33.27
C PRO A 216 -23.84 8.02 -33.36
N GLU A 217 -25.05 8.44 -32.99
CA GLU A 217 -26.27 7.71 -33.33
C GLU A 217 -26.40 7.65 -34.86
N SER A 218 -26.26 6.45 -35.42
CA SER A 218 -26.71 6.12 -36.77
C SER A 218 -27.95 5.22 -36.68
N SER A 219 -29.10 5.77 -37.04
CA SER A 219 -30.32 5.13 -37.55
C SER A 219 -31.36 6.27 -37.63
N ASN A 220 -31.89 6.74 -38.76
CA ASN A 220 -32.39 6.07 -39.97
C ASN A 220 -33.20 4.82 -39.66
N LEU A 221 -34.44 5.05 -39.18
CA LEU A 221 -35.69 4.58 -39.78
C LEU A 221 -36.89 5.27 -39.11
#